data_AF-A0A368B242-F1
#
_entry.id   AF-A0A368B242-F1
#
_cell.length_a   1.000
_cell.length_b   1.000
_cell.length_c   1.000
_cell.angle_alpha   90.00
_cell.angle_beta   90.00
_cell.angle_gamma   90.00
#
_symmetry.space_group_name_H-M   'P 1'
#
loop_
_entity.id
_entity.type
_entity.pdbx_description
1 polymer ?
#
loop_
_entity_poly.entity_id
_entity_poly.type
_entity_poly.pdbx_seq_one_letter_code
_entity_poly.pdbx_strand_id
1 'polypeptide(L)'
;MIRTKKLHALTDRAPQALLNKNRLFLLIRLAPFIRTKALLIMFKPFAQIFTALSCFSFLLLLSACSTQTLSKEDLIERSENFLKNKEPQSALDLINAHGSAYLDDPELLFITAQSHQQLNDPFTASAILLSAIETYPENTKLLEAYFFSLKAAEMSTDSLLI
;
A
#
# COMPACT_ATOMS: atom_id res chain seq x y z
N MET A 1 70.42 31.06 -81.66
CA MET A 1 70.67 32.30 -80.89
C MET A 1 69.46 32.55 -79.98
N ILE A 2 69.63 32.40 -78.66
CA ILE A 2 68.94 33.07 -77.51
C ILE A 2 67.37 33.00 -77.47
N ARG A 3 66.74 32.19 -76.58
CA ARG A 3 66.10 32.55 -75.26
C ARG A 3 65.14 33.77 -75.33
N THR A 4 63.92 33.87 -74.77
CA THR A 4 63.28 33.30 -73.55
C THR A 4 61.81 33.81 -73.40
N LYS A 5 60.98 33.00 -72.71
CA LYS A 5 59.98 33.33 -71.66
C LYS A 5 58.55 33.86 -71.95
N LYS A 6 57.62 33.09 -71.35
CA LYS A 6 56.46 33.45 -70.47
C LYS A 6 55.13 33.88 -71.10
N LEU A 7 54.10 33.05 -70.92
CA LEU A 7 52.93 33.26 -70.04
C LEU A 7 52.04 32.00 -70.07
N HIS A 8 52.19 31.09 -69.11
CA HIS A 8 51.18 30.77 -68.09
C HIS A 8 49.70 31.09 -68.39
N ALA A 9 48.90 30.02 -68.33
CA ALA A 9 47.73 29.84 -67.48
C ALA A 9 46.34 29.85 -68.14
N LEU A 10 45.48 29.03 -67.52
CA LEU A 10 44.01 28.98 -67.58
C LEU A 10 43.46 28.05 -68.68
N THR A 11 42.67 27.00 -68.43
CA THR A 11 42.05 26.49 -67.20
C THR A 11 41.40 25.14 -67.56
N ASP A 12 42.07 24.03 -67.27
CA ASP A 12 41.39 22.77 -66.97
C ASP A 12 40.94 22.86 -65.51
N ARG A 13 39.62 22.93 -65.25
CA ARG A 13 38.95 22.56 -63.96
C ARG A 13 37.50 23.07 -63.94
N ALA A 14 36.58 22.31 -64.52
CA ALA A 14 35.17 22.39 -64.14
C ALA A 14 34.51 21.02 -64.39
N PRO A 15 34.61 20.09 -63.43
CA PRO A 15 33.35 19.58 -62.85
C PRO A 15 33.43 19.11 -61.38
N GLN A 16 34.47 19.44 -60.61
CA GLN A 16 34.61 18.92 -59.23
C GLN A 16 33.96 19.79 -58.15
N ALA A 17 33.62 21.06 -58.43
CA ALA A 17 33.05 21.98 -57.44
C ALA A 17 31.54 21.78 -57.16
N LEU A 18 30.80 21.15 -58.09
CA LEU A 18 29.35 20.96 -57.98
C LEU A 18 28.95 19.71 -57.17
N LEU A 19 29.81 18.69 -57.12
CA LEU A 19 29.52 17.44 -56.40
C LEU A 19 29.61 17.60 -54.87
N ASN A 20 30.37 18.58 -54.39
CA ASN A 20 30.68 18.74 -52.96
C ASN A 20 29.59 19.51 -52.19
N LYS A 21 28.88 20.44 -52.85
CA LYS A 21 27.80 21.22 -52.21
C LYS A 21 26.56 20.37 -51.93
N ASN A 22 26.22 19.43 -52.82
CA ASN A 22 25.03 18.57 -52.65
C ASN A 22 25.21 17.53 -51.53
N ARG A 23 26.43 17.06 -51.28
CA ARG A 23 26.72 16.14 -50.15
C ARG A 23 26.68 16.86 -48.80
N LEU A 24 27.18 18.10 -48.72
CA LEU A 24 27.14 18.90 -47.50
C LEU A 24 25.69 19.25 -47.11
N PHE A 25 24.84 19.56 -48.09
CA PHE A 25 23.44 19.90 -47.85
C PHE A 25 22.60 18.70 -47.35
N LEU A 26 22.94 17.48 -47.82
CA LEU A 26 22.29 16.24 -47.39
C LEU A 26 22.68 15.85 -45.96
N LEU A 27 23.94 16.07 -45.56
CA LEU A 27 24.40 15.81 -44.19
C LEU A 27 23.78 16.79 -43.17
N ILE A 28 23.58 18.06 -43.55
CA ILE A 28 22.95 19.06 -42.68
C ILE A 28 21.44 18.77 -42.50
N ARG A 29 20.74 18.31 -43.54
CA ARG A 29 19.31 17.95 -43.46
C ARG A 29 19.03 16.68 -42.66
N LEU A 30 19.99 15.77 -42.52
CA LEU A 30 19.81 14.51 -41.78
C LEU A 30 20.22 14.59 -40.30
N ALA A 31 21.04 15.59 -39.92
CA ALA A 31 21.46 15.80 -38.53
C ALA A 31 20.32 15.92 -37.51
N PRO A 32 19.20 16.64 -37.75
CA PRO A 32 18.11 16.72 -36.78
C PRO A 32 17.31 15.41 -36.68
N PHE A 33 17.27 14.60 -37.75
CA PHE A 33 16.50 13.36 -37.81
C PHE A 33 17.16 12.18 -37.06
N ILE A 34 18.49 12.19 -36.96
CA ILE A 34 19.25 11.20 -36.20
C ILE A 34 19.20 11.54 -34.70
N ARG A 35 19.21 12.83 -34.36
CA ARG A 35 19.16 13.32 -32.98
C ARG A 35 17.85 12.98 -32.27
N THR A 36 16.72 13.01 -32.97
CA THR A 36 15.40 12.65 -32.42
C THR A 36 15.23 11.14 -32.21
N LYS A 37 15.77 10.31 -33.11
CA LYS A 37 15.75 8.84 -32.93
C LYS A 37 16.63 8.37 -31.78
N ALA A 38 17.82 8.95 -31.62
CA ALA A 38 18.72 8.62 -30.51
C ALA A 38 18.10 8.94 -29.14
N LEU A 39 17.36 10.05 -29.04
CA LEU A 39 16.66 10.46 -27.82
C LEU A 39 15.53 9.48 -27.49
N LEU A 40 14.70 9.09 -28.48
CA LEU A 40 13.63 8.09 -28.30
C LEU A 40 14.14 6.70 -27.90
N ILE A 41 15.33 6.29 -28.36
CA ILE A 41 15.95 5.01 -27.98
C ILE A 41 16.44 5.06 -26.53
N MET A 42 16.97 6.20 -26.08
CA MET A 42 17.43 6.38 -24.69
C MET A 42 16.28 6.37 -23.67
N PHE A 43 15.06 6.79 -24.03
CA PHE A 43 13.91 6.82 -23.13
C PHE A 43 13.13 5.50 -23.03
N LYS A 44 13.30 4.56 -23.99
CA LYS A 44 12.66 3.23 -23.95
C LYS A 44 13.01 2.40 -22.70
N PRO A 45 14.28 2.27 -22.26
CA PRO A 45 14.59 1.51 -21.05
C PRO A 45 14.01 2.17 -19.80
N PHE A 46 13.99 3.50 -19.73
CA PHE A 46 13.37 4.22 -18.61
C PHE A 46 11.86 3.99 -18.53
N ALA A 47 11.16 4.00 -19.67
CA ALA A 47 9.73 3.69 -19.71
C ALA A 47 9.45 2.25 -19.23
N GLN A 48 10.27 1.28 -19.64
CA GLN A 48 10.16 -0.13 -19.22
C GLN A 48 10.39 -0.31 -17.72
N ILE A 49 11.41 0.36 -17.16
CA ILE A 49 11.69 0.36 -15.71
C ILE A 49 10.51 0.96 -14.96
N PHE A 50 9.93 2.07 -15.43
CA PHE A 50 8.79 2.72 -14.78
C PHE A 50 7.53 1.84 -14.82
N THR A 51 7.27 1.15 -15.94
CA THR A 51 6.16 0.19 -16.05
C THR A 51 6.38 -1.06 -15.19
N ALA A 52 7.62 -1.56 -15.09
CA ALA A 52 7.93 -2.71 -14.24
C ALA A 52 7.78 -2.36 -12.75
N LEU A 53 8.24 -1.16 -12.36
CA LEU A 53 8.14 -0.68 -10.99
C LEU A 53 6.68 -0.44 -10.59
N SER A 54 5.88 0.17 -11.47
CA SER A 54 4.44 0.39 -11.21
C SER A 54 3.65 -0.93 -11.17
N CYS A 55 3.92 -1.90 -12.05
CA CYS A 55 3.32 -3.22 -11.95
C CYS A 55 3.71 -3.94 -10.66
N PHE A 56 4.97 -3.84 -10.22
CA PHE A 56 5.42 -4.44 -8.97
C PHE A 56 4.71 -3.82 -7.75
N SER A 57 4.57 -2.49 -7.72
CA SER A 57 3.79 -1.80 -6.68
C SER A 57 2.31 -2.21 -6.70
N PHE A 58 1.72 -2.39 -7.87
CA PHE A 58 0.32 -2.84 -8.00
C PHE A 58 0.12 -4.27 -7.51
N LEU A 59 1.08 -5.16 -7.78
CA LEU A 59 1.06 -6.55 -7.30
C LEU A 59 1.25 -6.63 -5.78
N LEU A 60 2.08 -5.76 -5.18
CA LEU A 60 2.19 -5.66 -3.72
C LEU A 60 0.89 -5.18 -3.07
N LEU A 61 0.19 -4.23 -3.70
CA LEU A 61 -1.13 -3.76 -3.23
C LEU A 61 -2.19 -4.87 -3.29
N LEU A 62 -2.18 -5.69 -4.34
CA LEU A 62 -3.10 -6.83 -4.48
C LEU A 62 -2.78 -7.95 -3.47
N SER A 63 -1.50 -8.20 -3.20
CA SER A 63 -1.05 -9.14 -2.16
C SER A 63 -1.40 -8.69 -0.74
N ALA A 64 -1.41 -7.39 -0.47
CA ALA A 64 -1.83 -6.84 0.83
C ALA A 64 -3.36 -6.90 1.03
N CYS A 65 -4.13 -7.17 -0.03
CA CYS A 65 -5.59 -7.22 -0.03
C CYS A 65 -6.12 -8.67 -0.14
N SER A 66 -5.33 -9.67 0.28
CA SER A 66 -5.86 -11.01 0.56
C SER A 66 -5.79 -11.29 2.05
N THR A 67 -6.55 -10.55 2.85
CA THR A 67 -6.83 -10.98 4.22
C THR A 67 -7.69 -12.23 4.12
N GLN A 68 -7.09 -13.41 4.34
CA GLN A 68 -7.86 -14.62 4.63
C GLN A 68 -8.79 -14.26 5.79
N THR A 69 -10.07 -14.13 5.48
CA THR A 69 -11.11 -13.92 6.49
C THR A 69 -11.17 -15.19 7.31
N LEU A 70 -10.68 -15.11 8.55
CA LEU A 70 -10.84 -16.19 9.51
C LEU A 70 -12.33 -16.44 9.72
N SER A 71 -12.75 -17.71 9.85
CA SER A 71 -14.13 -18.00 10.21
C SER A 71 -14.44 -17.41 11.59
N LYS A 72 -15.71 -17.13 11.86
CA LYS A 72 -16.12 -16.58 13.15
C LYS A 72 -15.80 -17.55 14.28
N GLU A 73 -16.07 -18.83 14.06
CA GLU A 73 -15.84 -19.92 15.00
C GLU A 73 -14.35 -20.05 15.33
N ASP A 74 -13.47 -20.03 14.32
CA ASP A 74 -12.02 -20.07 14.53
C ASP A 74 -11.53 -18.82 15.29
N LEU A 75 -12.14 -17.66 15.03
CA LEU A 75 -11.74 -16.40 15.66
C LEU A 75 -12.05 -16.45 17.16
N ILE A 76 -13.25 -16.90 17.50
CA ILE A 76 -13.70 -17.08 18.89
C ILE A 76 -12.78 -18.09 19.59
N GLU A 77 -12.59 -19.28 19.01
CA GLU A 77 -11.79 -20.35 19.62
C GLU A 77 -10.34 -19.89 19.90
N ARG A 78 -9.70 -19.27 18.91
CA ARG A 78 -8.31 -18.81 19.07
C ARG A 78 -8.19 -17.67 20.08
N SER A 79 -9.15 -16.73 20.08
CA SER A 79 -9.15 -15.62 21.03
C SER A 79 -9.36 -16.09 22.46
N GLU A 80 -10.26 -17.06 22.67
CA GLU A 80 -10.42 -17.72 23.97
C GLU A 80 -9.16 -18.46 24.42
N ASN A 81 -8.47 -19.14 23.50
CA ASN A 81 -7.23 -19.85 23.82
C ASN A 81 -6.14 -18.87 24.27
N PHE A 82 -6.04 -17.69 23.66
CA PHE A 82 -5.15 -16.62 24.14
C PHE A 82 -5.52 -16.15 25.55
N LEU A 83 -6.81 -15.95 25.84
CA LEU A 83 -7.26 -15.60 27.19
C LEU A 83 -6.96 -16.68 28.23
N LYS A 84 -7.14 -17.96 27.90
CA LYS A 84 -6.79 -19.10 28.77
C LYS A 84 -5.30 -19.15 29.06
N ASN A 85 -4.47 -18.75 28.10
CA ASN A 85 -3.01 -18.69 28.21
C ASN A 85 -2.49 -17.41 28.88
N LYS A 86 -3.38 -16.52 29.38
CA LYS A 86 -3.03 -15.20 29.96
C LYS A 86 -2.32 -14.29 28.97
N GLU A 87 -2.69 -14.36 27.69
CA GLU A 87 -2.21 -13.51 26.61
C GLU A 87 -3.34 -12.60 26.08
N PRO A 88 -3.92 -11.71 26.92
CA PRO A 88 -5.08 -10.91 26.52
C PRO A 88 -4.78 -9.92 25.39
N GLN A 89 -3.53 -9.45 25.27
CA GLN A 89 -3.14 -8.59 24.16
C GLN A 89 -3.21 -9.33 22.82
N SER A 90 -2.75 -10.59 22.77
CA SER A 90 -2.81 -11.42 21.57
C SER A 90 -4.25 -11.67 21.12
N ALA A 91 -5.18 -11.84 22.08
CA ALA A 91 -6.60 -11.96 21.78
C ALA A 91 -7.15 -10.69 21.12
N LEU A 92 -6.84 -9.51 21.67
CA LEU A 92 -7.24 -8.22 21.07
C LEU A 92 -6.65 -8.01 19.69
N ASP A 93 -5.36 -8.30 19.51
CA ASP A 93 -4.69 -8.14 18.22
C ASP A 93 -5.32 -9.03 17.14
N LEU A 94 -5.68 -10.28 17.50
CA LEU A 94 -6.37 -11.19 16.59
C LEU A 94 -7.78 -10.67 16.21
N ILE A 95 -8.56 -10.23 17.19
CA ILE A 95 -9.91 -9.67 16.96
C ILE A 95 -9.83 -8.39 16.13
N ASN A 96 -8.86 -7.51 16.39
CA ASN A 96 -8.69 -6.29 15.61
C ASN A 96 -8.28 -6.58 14.16
N ALA A 97 -7.48 -7.62 13.93
CA ALA A 97 -7.03 -8.01 12.60
C ALA A 97 -8.12 -8.68 11.74
N HIS A 98 -9.04 -9.44 12.36
CA HIS A 98 -9.99 -10.30 11.64
C HIS A 98 -11.47 -10.09 11.98
N GLY A 99 -11.79 -9.33 13.02
CA GLY A 99 -13.13 -9.17 13.59
C GLY A 99 -13.96 -8.05 12.96
N SER A 100 -13.45 -7.31 11.97
CA SER A 100 -14.18 -6.20 11.33
C SER A 100 -15.50 -6.63 10.69
N ALA A 101 -15.63 -7.90 10.28
CA ALA A 101 -16.86 -8.46 9.75
C ALA A 101 -17.89 -8.86 10.83
N TYR A 102 -17.50 -8.85 12.11
CA TYR A 102 -18.25 -9.42 13.23
C TYR A 102 -18.25 -8.48 14.46
N LEU A 103 -18.10 -7.16 14.24
CA LEU A 103 -17.92 -6.17 15.31
C LEU A 103 -19.03 -6.18 16.36
N ASP A 104 -20.26 -6.49 15.94
CA ASP A 104 -21.43 -6.52 16.81
C ASP A 104 -21.72 -7.93 17.37
N ASP A 105 -20.88 -8.94 17.09
CA ASP A 105 -21.11 -10.28 17.61
C ASP A 105 -20.95 -10.31 19.15
N PRO A 106 -21.95 -10.78 19.91
CA PRO A 106 -21.95 -10.71 21.36
C PRO A 106 -20.85 -11.55 22.00
N GLU A 107 -20.41 -12.65 21.38
CA GLU A 107 -19.33 -13.48 21.91
C GLU A 107 -17.98 -12.79 21.71
N LEU A 108 -17.75 -12.17 20.54
CA LEU A 108 -16.53 -11.40 20.31
C LEU A 108 -16.46 -10.16 21.19
N LEU A 109 -17.57 -9.44 21.39
CA LEU A 109 -17.65 -8.31 22.33
C LEU A 109 -17.33 -8.75 23.77
N PHE A 110 -17.85 -9.91 24.19
CA PHE A 110 -17.56 -10.49 25.49
C PHE A 110 -16.07 -10.83 25.65
N ILE A 111 -15.46 -11.46 24.63
CA ILE A 111 -14.04 -11.80 24.63
C ILE A 111 -13.17 -10.53 24.67
N THR A 112 -13.49 -9.51 23.87
CA THR A 112 -12.79 -8.22 23.89
C THR A 112 -12.86 -7.59 25.28
N ALA A 113 -14.03 -7.58 25.92
CA ALA A 113 -14.18 -7.05 27.27
C ALA A 113 -13.36 -7.85 28.30
N GLN A 114 -13.34 -9.19 28.22
CA GLN A 114 -12.49 -10.01 29.08
C GLN A 114 -11.00 -9.72 28.90
N SER A 115 -10.56 -9.48 27.67
CA SER A 115 -9.16 -9.09 27.40
C SER A 115 -8.81 -7.79 28.12
N HIS A 116 -9.68 -6.78 28.06
CA HIS A 116 -9.47 -5.52 28.78
C HIS A 116 -9.45 -5.72 30.31
N GLN A 117 -10.33 -6.57 30.86
CA GLN A 117 -10.30 -6.91 32.29
C GLN A 117 -8.95 -7.54 32.70
N GLN A 118 -8.43 -8.50 31.92
CA GLN A 118 -7.14 -9.13 32.21
C GLN A 118 -5.95 -8.18 32.04
N LEU A 119 -6.10 -7.12 31.23
CA LEU A 119 -5.14 -6.04 31.06
C LEU A 119 -5.23 -4.95 32.15
N ASN A 120 -6.06 -5.15 33.19
CA ASN A 120 -6.35 -4.16 34.24
C ASN A 120 -7.00 -2.87 33.71
N ASP A 121 -7.83 -2.98 32.67
CA ASP A 121 -8.63 -1.89 32.10
C ASP A 121 -10.13 -2.20 32.22
N PRO A 122 -10.68 -2.21 33.45
CA PRO A 122 -12.09 -2.53 33.68
C PRO A 122 -13.04 -1.43 33.17
N PHE A 123 -12.55 -0.21 32.95
CA PHE A 123 -13.33 0.90 32.40
C PHE A 123 -13.66 0.67 30.92
N THR A 124 -12.66 0.33 30.10
CA THR A 124 -12.92 0.01 28.70
C THR A 124 -13.79 -1.25 28.56
N ALA A 125 -13.55 -2.25 29.42
CA ALA A 125 -14.41 -3.44 29.47
C ALA A 125 -15.87 -3.10 29.76
N SER A 126 -16.15 -2.22 30.73
CA SER A 126 -17.52 -1.82 31.07
C SER A 126 -18.19 -1.03 29.93
N ALA A 127 -17.45 -0.17 29.23
CA ALA A 127 -17.97 0.58 28.09
C ALA A 127 -18.36 -0.34 26.91
N ILE A 128 -17.51 -1.32 26.58
CA ILE A 128 -17.80 -2.32 25.53
C ILE A 128 -19.06 -3.11 25.91
N LEU A 129 -19.14 -3.58 27.15
CA LEU A 129 -20.26 -4.40 27.61
C LEU A 129 -21.57 -3.61 27.70
N LEU A 130 -21.53 -2.32 28.05
CA LEU A 130 -22.71 -1.45 28.02
C LEU A 130 -23.29 -1.39 26.60
N SER A 131 -22.45 -1.12 25.59
CA SER A 131 -22.87 -1.11 24.19
C SER A 131 -23.41 -2.48 23.74
N ALA A 132 -22.82 -3.57 24.23
CA ALA A 132 -23.28 -4.92 23.93
C ALA A 132 -24.66 -5.21 24.54
N ILE A 133 -24.92 -4.75 25.77
CA ILE A 133 -26.21 -4.92 26.47
C ILE A 133 -27.32 -4.10 25.81
N GLU A 134 -27.02 -2.89 25.35
CA GLU A 134 -27.99 -2.07 24.60
C GLU A 134 -28.49 -2.79 23.33
N THR A 135 -27.64 -3.61 22.72
CA THR A 135 -27.96 -4.40 21.53
C THR A 135 -28.56 -5.77 21.86
N TYR A 136 -28.09 -6.40 22.94
CA TYR A 136 -28.46 -7.75 23.37
C TYR A 136 -28.91 -7.79 24.84
N PRO A 137 -30.04 -7.14 25.19
CA PRO A 137 -30.47 -6.98 26.59
C PRO A 137 -30.84 -8.29 27.28
N GLU A 138 -31.25 -9.30 26.50
CA GLU A 138 -31.61 -10.63 27.01
C GLU A 138 -30.39 -11.52 27.35
N ASN A 139 -29.17 -11.08 26.97
CA ASN A 139 -27.96 -11.86 27.21
C ASN A 139 -27.43 -11.65 28.63
N THR A 140 -27.86 -12.53 29.54
CA THR A 140 -27.48 -12.47 30.96
C THR A 140 -25.97 -12.54 31.20
N LYS A 141 -25.20 -13.22 30.33
CA LYS A 141 -23.74 -13.30 30.47
C LYS A 141 -23.07 -11.94 30.27
N LEU A 142 -23.55 -11.15 29.31
CA LEU A 142 -23.04 -9.78 29.08
C LEU A 142 -23.39 -8.89 30.27
N LEU A 143 -24.61 -9.01 30.78
CA LEU A 143 -25.07 -8.26 31.95
C LEU A 143 -24.25 -8.56 33.20
N GLU A 144 -23.99 -9.84 33.49
CA GLU A 144 -23.13 -10.26 34.60
C GLU A 144 -21.72 -9.69 34.45
N ALA A 145 -21.09 -9.86 33.27
CA ALA A 145 -19.76 -9.33 33.01
C ALA A 145 -19.68 -7.81 33.14
N TYR A 146 -20.75 -7.10 32.77
CA TYR A 146 -20.82 -5.65 32.91
C TYR A 146 -20.79 -5.23 34.37
N PHE A 147 -21.61 -5.83 35.22
CA PHE A 147 -21.60 -5.56 36.66
C PHE A 147 -20.26 -5.91 37.30
N PHE A 148 -19.62 -7.01 36.89
CA PHE A 148 -18.26 -7.33 37.36
C PHE A 148 -17.24 -6.27 36.94
N SER A 149 -17.33 -5.77 35.70
CA SER A 149 -16.44 -4.72 35.18
C SER A 149 -16.63 -3.40 35.93
N LEU A 150 -17.87 -2.99 36.19
CA LEU A 150 -18.17 -1.77 36.95
C LEU A 150 -17.61 -1.84 38.36
N LYS A 151 -17.81 -2.97 39.04
CA LYS A 151 -17.27 -3.19 40.38
C LYS A 151 -15.73 -3.12 40.37
N ALA A 152 -15.09 -3.72 39.37
CA ALA A 152 -13.63 -3.67 39.23
C ALA A 152 -13.12 -2.26 38.88
N ALA A 153 -13.93 -1.44 38.21
CA ALA A 153 -13.63 -0.04 37.89
C ALA A 153 -14.00 0.94 39.02
N GLU A 154 -14.48 0.46 40.17
CA GLU A 154 -14.97 1.29 41.29
C GLU A 154 -16.06 2.30 40.89
N MET A 155 -16.84 1.96 39.84
CA MET A 155 -17.93 2.81 39.35
C MET A 155 -19.21 2.54 40.14
N SER A 156 -19.95 3.61 40.46
CA SER A 156 -21.26 3.46 41.10
C SER A 156 -22.24 2.76 40.14
N THR A 157 -23.01 1.82 40.70
CA THR A 157 -24.12 1.14 40.01
C THR A 157 -25.44 1.89 40.17
N ASP A 158 -25.47 3.03 40.86
CA ASP A 158 -26.71 3.75 41.20
C ASP A 158 -27.45 4.23 39.95
N SER A 159 -26.75 4.44 38.83
CA SER A 159 -27.34 4.83 37.55
C SER A 159 -28.00 3.68 36.78
N LEU A 160 -27.93 2.43 37.26
CA LEU A 160 -28.43 1.24 36.55
C LEU A 160 -29.76 0.70 37.06
N LEU A 161 -30.26 1.23 38.18
CA LEU A 161 -31.51 0.80 38.82
C LEU A 161 -32.72 1.69 38.44
N ILE A 162 -32.63 2.46 37.37
CA ILE A 162 -33.68 3.41 36.94
C ILE A 162 -34.62 2.76 35.93
#